data_AF-A0A3B0ZQV0-F1
#
_entry.id   AF-A0A3B0ZQV0-F1
#
_cell.length_a   1.000
_cell.length_b   1.000
_cell.length_c   1.000
_cell.angle_alpha   90.00
_cell.angle_beta   90.00
_cell.angle_gamma   90.00
#
_symmetry.space_group_name_H-M   'P 1'
#
loop_
_entity.id
_entity.type
_entity.pdbx_description
1 polymer ?
#
loop_
_entity_poly.entity_id
_entity_poly.type
_entity_poly.pdbx_seq_one_letter_code
_entity_poly.pdbx_strand_id
1 'polypeptide(L)' 'MRLPSLLTVIMMLLLQGCSIEPWVMPYERARLADPIMLMDPNPVSSSYLNHVYQARESARGAESGQGGGCGCN' A
#
# COMPACT_ATOMS: atom_id res chain seq x y z
N MET A 1 -32.87 -21.90 -22.18
CA MET A 1 -33.08 -20.45 -21.92
C MET A 1 -32.73 -20.00 -20.50
N ARG A 2 -32.47 -20.89 -19.53
CA ARG A 2 -32.16 -20.50 -18.13
C ARG A 2 -30.69 -20.18 -17.85
N LEU A 3 -29.77 -20.74 -18.65
CA LEU A 3 -28.32 -20.55 -18.49
C LEU A 3 -27.85 -19.09 -18.68
N PRO A 4 -28.26 -18.34 -19.73
CA PRO A 4 -27.83 -16.95 -19.89
C PRO A 4 -28.43 -16.04 -18.82
N SER A 5 -29.65 -16.33 -18.35
CA SER A 5 -30.30 -15.61 -17.26
C SER A 5 -29.61 -15.82 -15.90
N LEU A 6 -28.96 -16.97 -15.69
CA LEU A 6 -28.25 -17.26 -14.45
C LEU A 6 -26.89 -16.52 -14.43
N LEU A 7 -26.24 -16.45 -15.59
CA LEU A 7 -24.96 -15.77 -15.76
C LEU A 7 -25.07 -14.25 -15.58
N THR A 8 -26.16 -13.64 -16.05
CA THR A 8 -26.42 -12.20 -15.86
C THR A 8 -26.67 -11.84 -14.40
N VAL A 9 -27.35 -12.71 -13.63
CA VAL A 9 -27.57 -12.50 -12.19
C VAL A 9 -26.26 -12.57 -11.41
N ILE A 10 -25.39 -13.54 -11.73
CA ILE A 10 -24.07 -13.67 -11.10
C ILE A 10 -23.21 -12.43 -11.38
N MET A 11 -23.24 -11.93 -12.62
CA MET A 11 -22.52 -10.70 -12.99
C MET A 11 -22.98 -9.51 -12.14
N MET A 12 -24.30 -9.30 -11.97
CA MET A 12 -24.82 -8.19 -11.16
C MET A 12 -24.46 -8.27 -9.67
N LEU A 13 -24.24 -9.48 -9.13
CA LEU A 13 -23.83 -9.67 -7.74
C LEU A 13 -22.38 -9.22 -7.50
N LEU A 14 -21.50 -9.38 -8.49
CA LEU A 14 -20.08 -9.01 -8.40
C LEU A 14 -19.86 -7.49 -8.43
N LEU A 15 -20.85 -6.70 -8.87
CA LEU A 15 -20.74 -5.24 -8.93
C LEU A 15 -21.13 -4.53 -7.61
N GLN A 16 -21.55 -5.25 -6.57
CA GLN A 16 -22.11 -4.64 -5.34
C GLN A 16 -21.06 -4.15 -4.32
N GLY A 17 -19.78 -4.05 -4.68
CA GLY A 17 -18.69 -3.77 -3.73
C GLY A 17 -18.54 -2.33 -3.25
N CYS A 18 -19.12 -1.34 -3.93
CA CYS A 18 -18.77 0.08 -3.70
C CYS A 18 -19.64 0.85 -2.69
N SER A 19 -20.69 0.26 -2.11
CA SER A 19 -21.65 1.03 -1.28
C SER A 19 -22.22 0.25 -0.10
N ILE A 20 -21.52 -0.77 0.39
CA ILE A 20 -22.03 -1.63 1.46
C ILE A 20 -21.77 -0.95 2.81
N GLU A 21 -22.84 -0.56 3.50
CA GLU A 21 -22.78 -0.01 4.86
C GLU A 21 -22.69 -1.13 5.91
N PRO A 22 -21.90 -0.96 6.98
CA PRO A 22 -21.13 0.24 7.35
C PRO A 22 -19.75 0.29 6.69
N TRP A 23 -19.41 1.41 6.04
CA TRP A 23 -18.04 1.65 5.59
C TRP A 23 -17.10 1.80 6.80
N VAL A 24 -15.85 1.37 6.65
CA VAL A 24 -14.81 1.62 7.66
C VAL A 24 -14.63 3.13 7.80
N MET A 25 -14.88 3.63 9.01
CA MET A 25 -14.81 5.07 9.28
C MET A 25 -13.36 5.54 9.14
N PRO A 26 -13.08 6.76 8.64
CA PRO A 26 -11.70 7.21 8.38
C PRO A 26 -10.75 7.07 9.57
N TYR A 27 -11.26 7.24 10.79
CA TYR A 27 -10.50 7.11 12.03
C TYR A 27 -10.24 5.67 12.49
N GLU A 28 -10.99 4.68 11.98
CA GLU A 28 -10.74 3.26 12.26
C GLU A 28 -9.60 2.69 11.41
N ARG A 29 -9.25 3.36 10.31
CA ARG A 29 -8.15 2.95 9.41
C ARG A 29 -6.80 2.92 10.12
N ALA A 30 -6.62 3.73 11.16
CA ALA A 30 -5.42 3.71 11.97
C ALA A 30 -5.23 2.36 12.71
N ARG A 31 -6.31 1.61 12.98
CA ARG A 31 -6.23 0.29 13.61
C ARG A 31 -5.78 -0.83 12.66
N LEU A 32 -5.81 -0.57 11.35
CA LEU A 32 -5.34 -1.52 10.33
C LEU A 32 -3.85 -1.35 10.02
N ALA A 33 -3.27 -0.18 10.32
CA ALA A 33 -1.88 0.11 10.07
C ALA A 33 -1.00 -0.41 11.23
N ASP A 34 -0.74 -1.72 11.26
CA ASP A 34 0.17 -2.29 12.24
C ASP A 34 1.61 -1.85 12.00
N PRO A 35 2.40 -1.54 13.06
CA PRO A 35 3.81 -1.15 12.93
C PRO A 35 4.69 -2.18 12.20
N ILE A 36 4.28 -3.45 12.17
CA ILE A 36 4.98 -4.51 11.42
C ILE A 36 4.87 -4.34 9.90
N MET A 37 3.87 -3.59 9.42
CA MET A 37 3.67 -3.29 8.00
C MET A 37 4.51 -2.11 7.52
N LEU A 38 5.29 -1.47 8.42
CA LEU A 38 6.21 -0.41 8.04
C LEU A 38 7.31 -0.98 7.12
N MET A 39 7.50 -0.33 5.97
CA MET A 39 8.57 -0.65 5.03
C MET A 39 9.96 -0.49 5.64
N ASP A 40 10.07 0.46 6.56
CA ASP A 40 11.26 0.67 7.37
C ASP A 40 10.86 0.84 8.84
N PRO A 41 11.08 -0.20 9.67
CA PRO A 41 10.75 -0.13 11.09
C PRO A 41 11.72 0.75 11.89
N ASN A 42 12.90 1.09 11.35
CA ASN A 42 13.93 1.85 12.07
C ASN A 42 14.48 3.02 11.21
N PRO A 43 13.65 4.03 10.89
CA PRO A 43 13.98 5.09 9.93
C PRO A 43 15.19 5.95 10.33
N VAL A 44 15.47 6.06 11.64
CA VAL A 44 16.64 6.80 12.13
C VAL A 44 17.93 6.05 11.78
N SER A 45 17.93 4.73 11.94
CA SER A 45 19.10 3.90 11.68
C SER A 45 19.37 3.74 10.18
N SER A 46 18.32 3.58 9.38
CA SER A 46 18.43 3.49 7.92
C SER A 46 18.91 4.79 7.32
N SER A 47 18.42 5.94 7.80
CA SER A 47 18.89 7.27 7.36
C SER A 47 20.39 7.45 7.66
N TYR A 48 20.85 7.05 8.84
CA TYR A 48 22.27 7.08 9.18
C TYR A 48 23.11 6.18 8.25
N LEU A 49 22.67 4.95 8.00
CA LEU A 49 23.39 4.03 7.11
C LEU A 49 23.39 4.53 5.65
N ASN A 50 22.27 5.07 5.17
CA ASN A 50 22.19 5.69 3.85
C ASN A 50 23.20 6.83 3.71
N HIS A 51 23.32 7.71 4.71
CA HIS A 51 24.36 8.74 4.70
C HIS A 51 25.78 8.15 4.59
N VAL A 52 26.06 7.05 5.30
CA VAL A 52 27.37 6.36 5.21
C VAL A 52 27.60 5.79 3.81
N TYR A 53 26.60 5.13 3.20
CA TYR A 53 26.70 4.60 1.85
C TYR A 53 26.88 5.70 0.81
N GLN A 54 26.10 6.78 0.88
CA GLN A 54 26.28 7.95 0.02
C GLN A 54 27.70 8.50 0.04
N ALA A 55 28.32 8.56 1.23
CA ALA A 55 29.69 9.06 1.39
C ALA A 55 30.75 8.07 0.87
N ARG A 56 30.56 6.77 1.11
CA ARG A 56 31.55 5.74 0.75
C ARG A 56 31.48 5.34 -0.73
N GLU A 57 30.29 5.34 -1.29
CA GLU A 57 30.02 4.82 -2.63
C GLU A 57 29.85 5.93 -3.66
N SER A 58 29.99 7.20 -3.25
CA SER A 58 29.72 8.36 -4.11
C SER A 58 28.31 8.32 -4.75
N ALA A 59 27.36 7.66 -4.10
CA ALA A 59 26.03 7.35 -4.61
C ALA A 59 24.95 8.33 -4.14
N ARG A 60 25.30 9.61 -3.95
CA ARG A 60 24.33 10.65 -3.54
C ARG A 60 23.20 10.76 -4.56
N GLY A 61 21.96 10.57 -4.10
CA GLY A 61 20.76 10.64 -4.95
C GLY A 61 20.39 9.34 -5.69
N ALA A 62 21.11 8.23 -5.45
CA ALA A 62 20.78 6.92 -6.02
C ALA A 62 19.78 6.10 -5.18
N GLU A 63 19.37 6.64 -4.02
CA GLU A 63 18.41 6.01 -3.13
C GLU A 63 16.97 6.16 -3.65
N SER A 64 16.15 5.12 -3.47
CA SER A 64 14.72 5.20 -3.73
C SER A 64 14.11 6.29 -2.84
N GLY A 65 13.21 7.11 -3.41
CA GLY A 65 12.48 8.14 -2.66
C GLY A 65 11.97 7.62 -1.32
N GLN A 66 12.12 8.44 -0.28
CA GLN A 66 11.87 8.07 1.11
C GLN A 66 10.45 7.49 1.30
N GLY A 67 10.31 6.17 1.32
CA GLY A 67 9.04 5.44 1.43
C GLY A 67 8.94 4.28 0.45
N GLY A 68 8.69 3.07 0.95
CA GLY A 68 8.54 1.88 0.12
C GLY A 68 7.38 2.00 -0.86
N GLY A 69 7.68 1.77 -2.14
CA GLY A 69 6.79 1.90 -3.28
C GLY A 69 7.62 1.89 -4.57
N CYS A 70 6.96 1.78 -5.73
CA CYS A 70 7.55 1.72 -7.07
C CYS A 70 8.34 3.00 -7.49
N GLY A 71 8.82 3.83 -6.56
CA GLY A 71 9.75 4.93 -6.83
C GLY A 71 9.27 5.98 -7.83
N CYS A 72 7.99 5.98 -8.22
CA CYS A 72 7.44 7.00 -9.10
C CYS A 72 7.03 8.21 -8.26
N ASN A 73 7.81 9.29 -8.39
CA ASN A 73 7.30 10.64 -8.18
C ASN A 73 6.29 10.97 -9.29
#